data_AF-A0A0Q4N0P9-F1
#
_entry.id   AF-A0A0Q4N0P9-F1
#
_cell.length_a   1.000
_cell.length_b   1.000
_cell.length_c   1.000
_cell.angle_alpha   90.00
_cell.angle_beta   90.00
_cell.angle_gamma   90.00
#
_symmetry.space_group_name_H-M   'P 1'
#
loop_
_entity.id
_entity.type
_entity.pdbx_description
1 polymer ?
#
loop_
_entity_poly.entity_id
_entity_poly.type
_entity_poly.pdbx_seq_one_letter_code
_entity_poly.pdbx_strand_id
1 'polypeptide(L)'
;MSADPRPGRPLYQRLLIKAGKHVLRWSGRFQSRHSLIPDTPQIDTRVFDWVPALEAAWPEIRAELEHLLENPQQIPAFHQISPDQQRISKGDNWKTFGMVIYGKRIDDNCALCPCTAAAIAAIPHMRTAMFSILKPNYHIVPHKGPTRAVVRAHLGLIVPKQADKVWLRVDDRILHWQEGKVLLFDDSYEHEVRNDTDELRAVLFLDIDRPMDRLGTLVNRLLFALINASPYVKQPLKNLAKWNREANDR
;
A
#
# COMPACT_ATOMS: atom_id res chain seq x y z
N MET A 1 -6.01 -38.84 -24.95
CA MET A 1 -5.06 -38.68 -23.82
C MET A 1 -5.83 -38.04 -22.67
N SER A 2 -6.10 -38.83 -21.64
CA SER A 2 -6.88 -38.44 -20.45
C SER A 2 -6.02 -37.57 -19.52
N ALA A 3 -6.53 -36.41 -19.11
CA ALA A 3 -5.89 -35.58 -18.11
C ALA A 3 -6.07 -36.22 -16.71
N ASP A 4 -4.96 -36.41 -16.02
CA ASP A 4 -4.91 -36.93 -14.66
C ASP A 4 -5.47 -35.89 -13.65
N PRO A 5 -6.48 -36.21 -12.83
CA PRO A 5 -7.01 -35.28 -11.85
C PRO A 5 -6.00 -35.07 -10.72
N ARG A 6 -5.43 -33.87 -10.63
CA ARG A 6 -4.56 -33.44 -9.52
C ARG A 6 -5.20 -33.84 -8.17
N PRO A 7 -4.47 -34.55 -7.28
CA PRO A 7 -5.04 -34.99 -6.01
C PRO A 7 -5.50 -33.79 -5.18
N GLY A 8 -6.76 -33.82 -4.73
CA GLY A 8 -7.33 -32.77 -3.90
C GLY A 8 -6.55 -32.62 -2.59
N ARG A 9 -6.32 -31.38 -2.15
CA ARG A 9 -5.54 -31.07 -0.93
C ARG A 9 -5.98 -31.91 0.29
N PRO A 10 -5.04 -32.41 1.12
CA PRO A 10 -5.34 -33.25 2.28
C PRO A 10 -6.21 -32.53 3.33
N LEU A 11 -6.97 -33.30 4.11
CA LEU A 11 -8.02 -32.80 5.02
C LEU A 11 -7.48 -31.78 6.03
N TYR A 12 -6.29 -32.00 6.60
CA TYR A 12 -5.66 -31.07 7.54
C TYR A 12 -5.36 -29.71 6.90
N GLN A 13 -4.95 -29.66 5.62
CA GLN A 13 -4.76 -28.41 4.89
C GLN A 13 -6.09 -27.70 4.64
N ARG A 14 -7.17 -28.44 4.34
CA ARG A 14 -8.51 -27.85 4.20
C ARG A 14 -9.03 -27.27 5.52
N LEU A 15 -8.79 -27.97 6.64
CA LEU A 15 -9.15 -27.52 7.98
C LEU A 15 -8.32 -26.30 8.41
N LEU A 16 -7.01 -26.28 8.14
CA LEU A 16 -6.16 -25.12 8.36
C LEU A 16 -6.60 -23.91 7.51
N ILE A 17 -6.97 -24.12 6.24
CA ILE A 17 -7.49 -23.05 5.38
C ILE A 17 -8.84 -22.54 5.89
N LYS A 18 -9.75 -23.42 6.32
CA LYS A 18 -11.03 -23.03 6.91
C LYS A 18 -10.83 -22.27 8.22
N ALA A 19 -9.99 -22.78 9.11
CA ALA A 19 -9.62 -22.12 10.36
C ALA A 19 -8.99 -20.75 10.09
N GLY A 20 -8.05 -20.65 9.14
CA GLY A 20 -7.45 -19.39 8.70
C GLY A 20 -8.48 -18.39 8.17
N LYS A 21 -9.45 -18.83 7.35
CA LYS A 21 -10.56 -17.98 6.88
C LYS A 21 -11.47 -17.53 8.02
N HIS A 22 -11.73 -18.38 9.00
CA HIS A 22 -12.51 -18.02 10.20
C HIS A 22 -11.76 -17.02 11.08
N VAL A 23 -10.45 -17.21 11.28
CA VAL A 23 -9.58 -16.28 12.00
C VAL A 23 -9.53 -14.92 11.31
N LEU A 24 -9.39 -14.89 9.97
CA LEU A 24 -9.36 -13.65 9.18
C LEU A 24 -10.70 -12.89 9.21
N ARG A 25 -11.83 -13.61 9.16
CA ARG A 25 -13.17 -13.01 9.26
C ARG A 25 -13.47 -12.53 10.69
N TRP A 26 -12.97 -13.25 11.69
CA TRP A 26 -13.08 -12.85 13.09
C TRP A 26 -12.23 -11.61 13.37
N SER A 27 -10.99 -11.55 12.87
CA SER A 27 -10.11 -10.41 13.04
C SER A 27 -10.67 -9.15 12.41
N GLY A 28 -11.28 -9.24 11.22
CA GLY A 28 -11.95 -8.09 10.58
C GLY A 28 -13.12 -7.54 11.40
N ARG A 29 -14.00 -8.41 11.92
CA ARG A 29 -15.11 -7.98 12.79
C ARG A 29 -14.65 -7.41 14.12
N PHE A 30 -13.60 -8.01 14.70
CA PHE A 30 -12.98 -7.50 15.91
C PHE A 30 -12.41 -6.09 15.68
N GLN A 31 -11.64 -5.91 14.61
CA GLN A 31 -11.06 -4.61 14.26
C GLN A 31 -12.13 -3.56 13.95
N SER A 32 -13.19 -3.93 13.25
CA SER A 32 -14.35 -3.05 13.03
C SER A 32 -14.97 -2.57 14.36
N ARG A 33 -15.25 -3.52 15.28
CA ARG A 33 -15.87 -3.21 16.59
C ARG A 33 -15.02 -2.30 17.47
N HIS A 34 -13.70 -2.39 17.37
CA HIS A 34 -12.76 -1.64 18.21
C HIS A 34 -12.21 -0.38 17.54
N SER A 35 -12.65 -0.05 16.33
CA SER A 35 -12.21 1.15 15.62
C SER A 35 -12.82 2.41 16.22
N LEU A 36 -12.00 3.46 16.38
CA LEU A 36 -12.45 4.79 16.82
C LEU A 36 -12.82 5.72 15.65
N ILE A 37 -12.72 5.23 14.43
CA ILE A 37 -13.01 5.99 13.21
C ILE A 37 -14.05 5.21 12.39
N PRO A 38 -14.72 5.85 11.42
CA PRO A 38 -15.72 5.18 10.61
C PRO A 38 -15.20 3.92 9.90
N ASP A 39 -16.10 2.93 9.82
CA ASP A 39 -15.89 1.66 9.14
C ASP A 39 -16.51 1.75 7.72
N THR A 40 -16.03 2.73 6.95
CA THR A 40 -16.56 3.06 5.62
C THR A 40 -15.51 2.85 4.54
N PRO A 41 -15.91 2.53 3.28
CA PRO A 41 -14.98 2.35 2.17
C PRO A 41 -14.08 3.58 1.95
N GLN A 42 -14.67 4.77 1.98
CA GLN A 42 -13.95 6.05 2.00
C GLN A 42 -14.00 6.64 3.40
N ILE A 43 -12.87 7.16 3.88
CA ILE A 43 -12.74 7.78 5.20
C ILE A 43 -12.52 9.28 5.03
N ASP A 44 -13.15 10.07 5.89
CA ASP A 44 -13.02 11.52 5.88
C ASP A 44 -11.61 11.96 6.31
N THR A 45 -11.02 12.92 5.61
CA THR A 45 -9.67 13.42 5.90
C THR A 45 -9.57 14.14 7.24
N ARG A 46 -10.67 14.70 7.75
CA ARG A 46 -10.73 15.38 9.06
C ARG A 46 -10.54 14.44 10.25
N VAL A 47 -10.53 13.13 10.00
CA VAL A 47 -10.19 12.12 11.01
C VAL A 47 -8.71 12.23 11.43
N PHE A 48 -7.86 12.79 10.56
CA PHE A 48 -6.41 12.83 10.77
C PHE A 48 -5.86 14.24 10.66
N ASP A 49 -5.41 14.80 11.79
CA ASP A 49 -4.90 16.18 11.87
C ASP A 49 -3.60 16.44 11.09
N TRP A 50 -2.89 15.38 10.69
CA TRP A 50 -1.66 15.49 9.90
C TRP A 50 -1.92 15.77 8.40
N VAL A 51 -3.16 15.58 7.93
CA VAL A 51 -3.48 15.72 6.50
C VAL A 51 -3.10 17.11 5.93
N PRO A 52 -3.48 18.25 6.55
CA PRO A 52 -3.13 19.56 6.01
C PRO A 52 -1.62 19.79 5.88
N ALA A 53 -0.82 19.30 6.82
CA ALA A 53 0.63 19.43 6.77
C ALA A 53 1.24 18.61 5.62
N LEU A 54 0.72 17.39 5.39
CA LEU A 54 1.17 16.56 4.27
C LEU A 54 0.77 17.18 2.92
N GLU A 55 -0.46 17.71 2.80
CA GLU A 55 -0.92 18.41 1.60
C GLU A 55 -0.07 19.67 1.33
N ALA A 56 0.35 20.40 2.37
CA ALA A 56 1.23 21.57 2.23
C ALA A 56 2.63 21.19 1.73
N ALA A 57 3.15 20.02 2.10
CA ALA A 57 4.45 19.51 1.65
C ALA A 57 4.41 18.92 0.22
N TRP A 58 3.22 18.81 -0.39
CA TRP A 58 3.04 18.18 -1.70
C TRP A 58 3.98 18.67 -2.81
N PRO A 59 4.23 19.99 -3.01
CA PRO A 59 5.10 20.44 -4.09
C PRO A 59 6.51 19.85 -4.02
N GLU A 60 7.09 19.79 -2.82
CA GLU A 60 8.43 19.25 -2.60
C GLU A 60 8.45 17.73 -2.79
N ILE A 61 7.43 17.03 -2.27
CA ILE A 61 7.28 15.58 -2.44
C ILE A 61 7.16 15.21 -3.93
N ARG A 62 6.40 16.00 -4.69
CA ARG A 62 6.26 15.83 -6.13
C ARG A 62 7.59 16.04 -6.86
N ALA A 63 8.33 17.09 -6.51
CA ALA A 63 9.62 17.38 -7.14
C ALA A 63 10.63 16.23 -6.95
N GLU A 64 10.70 15.64 -5.77
CA GLU A 64 11.56 14.47 -5.51
C GLU A 64 11.14 13.25 -6.32
N LEU A 65 9.83 13.00 -6.46
CA LEU A 65 9.33 11.95 -7.34
C LEU A 65 9.71 12.22 -8.81
N GLU A 66 9.55 13.45 -9.29
CA GLU A 66 9.90 13.83 -10.67
C GLU A 66 11.39 13.59 -10.96
N HIS A 67 12.27 13.91 -10.01
CA HIS A 67 13.69 13.58 -10.11
C HIS A 67 13.95 12.07 -10.20
N LEU A 68 13.28 11.25 -9.37
CA LEU A 68 13.39 9.78 -9.48
C LEU A 68 12.88 9.26 -10.84
N LEU A 69 11.88 9.92 -11.42
CA LEU A 69 11.30 9.54 -12.72
C LEU A 69 12.21 9.88 -13.91
N GLU A 70 13.28 10.65 -13.73
CA GLU A 70 14.35 10.82 -14.74
C GLU A 70 15.08 9.49 -14.99
N ASN A 71 15.17 8.63 -13.97
CA ASN A 71 15.81 7.31 -14.03
C ASN A 71 14.86 6.18 -13.58
N PRO A 72 13.74 5.95 -14.29
CA PRO A 72 12.67 5.07 -13.82
C PRO A 72 13.08 3.58 -13.75
N GLN A 73 14.20 3.21 -14.39
CA GLN A 73 14.79 1.87 -14.31
C GLN A 73 15.37 1.57 -12.92
N GLN A 74 15.71 2.58 -12.14
CA GLN A 74 16.19 2.44 -10.76
C GLN A 74 15.05 2.22 -9.76
N ILE A 75 13.79 2.38 -10.18
CA ILE A 75 12.62 2.10 -9.34
C ILE A 75 12.13 0.67 -9.62
N PRO A 76 12.12 -0.22 -8.63
CA PRO A 76 11.69 -1.60 -8.83
C PRO A 76 10.18 -1.69 -9.06
N ALA A 77 9.77 -2.68 -9.86
CA ALA A 77 8.38 -3.10 -9.95
C ALA A 77 7.94 -3.74 -8.62
N PHE A 78 6.67 -3.57 -8.24
CA PHE A 78 6.23 -3.93 -6.89
C PHE A 78 6.43 -5.43 -6.57
N HIS A 79 6.16 -6.31 -7.53
CA HIS A 79 6.36 -7.75 -7.35
C HIS A 79 7.84 -8.18 -7.22
N GLN A 80 8.79 -7.35 -7.65
CA GLN A 80 10.23 -7.60 -7.44
C GLN A 80 10.62 -7.38 -5.98
N ILE A 81 9.92 -6.47 -5.29
CA ILE A 81 10.10 -6.24 -3.86
C ILE A 81 9.22 -7.21 -3.06
N SER A 82 7.91 -7.28 -3.35
CA SER A 82 6.95 -8.14 -2.66
C SER A 82 6.39 -9.22 -3.59
N PRO A 83 6.95 -10.46 -3.57
CA PRO A 83 6.50 -11.55 -4.45
C PRO A 83 5.01 -11.90 -4.30
N ASP A 84 4.41 -11.66 -3.14
CA ASP A 84 2.98 -11.90 -2.91
C ASP A 84 2.08 -11.03 -3.83
N GLN A 85 2.63 -9.95 -4.39
CA GLN A 85 1.93 -9.05 -5.30
C GLN A 85 1.99 -9.49 -6.77
N GLN A 86 2.66 -10.60 -7.11
CA GLN A 86 2.76 -11.10 -8.49
C GLN A 86 1.40 -11.31 -9.18
N ARG A 87 0.34 -11.55 -8.41
CA ARG A 87 -1.03 -11.69 -8.96
C ARG A 87 -1.53 -10.39 -9.59
N ILE A 88 -1.11 -9.24 -9.05
CA ILE A 88 -1.68 -7.93 -9.36
C ILE A 88 -0.65 -6.91 -9.91
N SER A 89 0.65 -7.18 -9.77
CA SER A 89 1.74 -6.42 -10.38
C SER A 89 2.40 -7.29 -11.46
N LYS A 90 2.31 -6.85 -12.71
CA LYS A 90 2.82 -7.57 -13.89
C LYS A 90 3.73 -6.68 -14.72
N GLY A 91 4.85 -7.26 -15.17
CA GLY A 91 5.85 -6.53 -15.94
C GLY A 91 6.30 -5.26 -15.23
N ASP A 92 6.60 -4.21 -15.98
CA ASP A 92 7.09 -2.95 -15.43
C ASP A 92 5.97 -1.91 -15.22
N ASN A 93 4.72 -2.35 -15.06
CA ASN A 93 3.55 -1.46 -15.10
C ASN A 93 3.19 -0.82 -13.76
N TRP A 94 3.64 -1.41 -12.65
CA TRP A 94 3.41 -0.89 -11.31
C TRP A 94 4.72 -0.91 -10.53
N LYS A 95 5.29 0.30 -10.36
CA LYS A 95 6.55 0.55 -9.66
C LYS A 95 6.30 1.13 -8.28
N THR A 96 7.16 0.76 -7.33
CA THR A 96 7.09 1.24 -5.94
C THR A 96 8.45 1.64 -5.42
N PHE A 97 8.57 2.86 -4.89
CA PHE A 97 9.78 3.35 -4.23
C PHE A 97 9.52 3.48 -2.73
N GLY A 98 9.99 2.50 -1.95
CA GLY A 98 9.67 2.38 -0.52
C GLY A 98 10.63 3.16 0.38
N MET A 99 10.11 4.09 1.18
CA MET A 99 10.89 4.85 2.18
C MET A 99 10.70 4.29 3.59
N VAL A 100 9.50 3.77 3.88
CA VAL A 100 9.19 3.06 5.12
C VAL A 100 8.39 1.81 4.78
N ILE A 101 8.78 0.65 5.30
CA ILE A 101 8.08 -0.63 5.09
C ILE A 101 7.81 -1.26 6.46
N TYR A 102 6.54 -1.39 6.84
CA TYR A 102 6.09 -1.92 8.14
C TYR A 102 6.77 -1.30 9.39
N GLY A 103 7.05 0.00 9.32
CA GLY A 103 7.70 0.79 10.37
C GLY A 103 9.23 0.73 10.32
N LYS A 104 9.82 0.10 9.30
CA LYS A 104 11.26 0.07 9.05
C LYS A 104 11.61 1.12 8.00
N ARG A 105 12.41 2.11 8.40
CA ARG A 105 12.96 3.13 7.50
C ARG A 105 13.98 2.51 6.54
N ILE A 106 13.97 2.98 5.30
CA ILE A 106 14.92 2.59 4.25
C ILE A 106 15.83 3.80 4.01
N ASP A 107 16.98 3.83 4.68
CA ASP A 107 17.80 5.03 4.76
C ASP A 107 18.30 5.53 3.40
N ASP A 108 18.74 4.62 2.52
CA ASP A 108 19.16 4.97 1.15
C ASP A 108 18.05 5.72 0.39
N ASN A 109 16.81 5.22 0.48
CA ASN A 109 15.67 5.82 -0.23
C ASN A 109 15.23 7.13 0.43
N CYS A 110 15.29 7.21 1.75
CA CYS A 110 15.03 8.46 2.46
C CYS A 110 16.09 9.54 2.20
N ALA A 111 17.34 9.15 1.92
CA ALA A 111 18.40 10.09 1.56
C ALA A 111 18.20 10.69 0.16
N LEU A 112 17.58 9.95 -0.76
CA LEU A 112 17.20 10.43 -2.08
C LEU A 112 15.94 11.32 -2.08
N CYS A 113 15.10 11.19 -1.04
CA CYS A 113 13.86 11.95 -0.88
C CYS A 113 13.77 12.61 0.51
N PRO A 114 14.70 13.51 0.87
CA PRO A 114 14.77 14.10 2.21
C PRO A 114 13.51 14.87 2.64
N CYS A 115 12.89 15.64 1.73
CA CYS A 115 11.66 16.39 2.01
C CYS A 115 10.49 15.43 2.27
N THR A 116 10.34 14.39 1.44
CA THR A 116 9.33 13.35 1.66
C THR A 116 9.59 12.59 2.95
N ALA A 117 10.84 12.24 3.24
CA ALA A 117 11.23 11.55 4.46
C ALA A 117 10.92 12.38 5.72
N ALA A 118 11.10 13.70 5.67
CA ALA A 118 10.73 14.59 6.76
C ALA A 118 9.21 14.67 6.93
N ALA A 119 8.46 14.84 5.84
CA ALA A 119 7.00 14.92 5.87
C ALA A 119 6.34 13.65 6.45
N ILE A 120 6.78 12.46 6.01
CA ILE A 120 6.22 11.19 6.52
C ILE A 120 6.66 10.88 7.95
N ALA A 121 7.82 11.36 8.40
CA ALA A 121 8.29 11.17 9.77
C ALA A 121 7.44 11.95 10.80
N ALA A 122 6.79 13.03 10.37
CA ALA A 122 5.86 13.79 11.20
C ALA A 122 4.49 13.09 11.38
N ILE A 123 4.19 12.04 10.60
CA ILE A 123 2.92 11.33 10.68
C ILE A 123 2.97 10.28 11.80
N PRO A 124 2.09 10.36 12.82
CA PRO A 124 2.09 9.41 13.91
C PRO A 124 1.68 8.01 13.43
N HIS A 125 2.33 6.99 13.97
CA HIS A 125 1.98 5.58 13.73
C HIS A 125 2.02 5.14 12.25
N MET A 126 2.89 5.77 11.45
CA MET A 126 3.19 5.38 10.08
C MET A 126 3.73 3.94 10.00
N ARG A 127 3.18 3.12 9.11
CA ARG A 127 3.65 1.76 8.85
C ARG A 127 4.34 1.66 7.51
N THR A 128 3.74 2.16 6.45
CA THR A 128 4.32 2.04 5.11
C THR A 128 4.22 3.37 4.42
N ALA A 129 5.29 3.80 3.76
CA ALA A 129 5.31 4.99 2.94
C ALA A 129 6.13 4.70 1.67
N MET A 130 5.50 4.87 0.51
CA MET A 130 6.14 4.63 -0.78
C MET A 130 5.54 5.48 -1.88
N PHE A 131 6.33 5.85 -2.89
CA PHE A 131 5.75 6.28 -4.15
C PHE A 131 5.17 5.08 -4.87
N SER A 132 3.93 5.20 -5.35
CA SER A 132 3.22 4.17 -6.11
C SER A 132 2.89 4.71 -7.49
N ILE A 133 3.61 4.21 -8.49
CA ILE A 133 3.60 4.72 -9.87
C ILE A 133 2.93 3.68 -10.76
N LEU A 134 1.83 4.08 -11.39
CA LEU A 134 1.05 3.25 -12.29
C LEU A 134 1.21 3.72 -13.72
N LYS A 135 1.67 2.83 -14.60
CA LYS A 135 1.80 3.13 -16.02
C LYS A 135 0.44 3.37 -16.70
N PRO A 136 0.46 4.00 -17.88
CA PRO A 136 -0.68 4.05 -18.78
C PRO A 136 -1.36 2.69 -18.98
N ASN A 137 -2.67 2.72 -19.18
CA ASN A 137 -3.49 1.56 -19.57
C ASN A 137 -3.36 0.32 -18.65
N TYR A 138 -2.97 0.51 -17.38
CA TYR A 138 -2.81 -0.59 -16.44
C TYR A 138 -4.00 -0.71 -15.48
N HIS A 139 -4.36 -1.96 -15.22
CA HIS A 139 -5.48 -2.33 -14.36
C HIS A 139 -4.96 -3.22 -13.21
N ILE A 140 -5.04 -2.70 -11.99
CA ILE A 140 -4.87 -3.49 -10.77
C ILE A 140 -6.21 -4.14 -10.45
N VAL A 141 -6.31 -5.44 -10.75
CA VAL A 141 -7.53 -6.25 -10.57
C VAL A 141 -8.05 -6.26 -9.14
N PRO A 142 -9.34 -6.60 -8.91
CA PRO A 142 -9.93 -6.67 -7.58
C PRO A 142 -9.09 -7.47 -6.57
N HIS A 143 -8.85 -6.85 -5.42
CA HIS A 143 -8.11 -7.42 -4.30
C HIS A 143 -8.51 -6.80 -2.97
N LYS A 144 -7.99 -7.36 -1.87
CA LYS A 144 -8.22 -6.88 -0.51
C LYS A 144 -6.88 -6.77 0.22
N GLY A 145 -6.79 -5.76 1.05
CA GLY A 145 -5.77 -5.62 2.06
C GLY A 145 -5.81 -6.77 3.07
N PRO A 146 -4.69 -7.09 3.70
CA PRO A 146 -4.59 -8.23 4.61
C PRO A 146 -5.29 -8.00 5.95
N THR A 147 -5.55 -6.74 6.36
CA THR A 147 -6.01 -6.39 7.71
C THR A 147 -6.69 -5.02 7.75
N ARG A 148 -7.68 -4.82 8.64
CA ARG A 148 -8.24 -3.50 8.98
C ARG A 148 -7.39 -2.73 9.99
N ALA A 149 -6.27 -3.31 10.44
CA ALA A 149 -5.39 -2.66 11.41
C ALA A 149 -4.71 -1.39 10.89
N VAL A 150 -4.74 -1.16 9.58
CA VAL A 150 -4.27 0.07 8.94
C VAL A 150 -5.42 0.80 8.24
N VAL A 151 -5.22 2.09 8.03
CA VAL A 151 -5.95 2.92 7.06
C VAL A 151 -4.99 3.31 5.97
N ARG A 152 -5.45 3.26 4.71
CA ARG A 152 -4.65 3.66 3.56
C ARG A 152 -4.94 5.10 3.18
N ALA A 153 -3.89 5.89 3.01
CA ALA A 153 -3.95 7.23 2.47
C ALA A 153 -3.14 7.32 1.18
N HIS A 154 -3.70 7.98 0.16
CA HIS A 154 -2.99 8.34 -1.05
C HIS A 154 -2.97 9.87 -1.18
N LEU A 155 -1.79 10.50 -1.16
CA LEU A 155 -1.64 11.88 -1.63
C LEU A 155 -1.45 11.85 -3.15
N GLY A 156 -2.31 12.53 -3.91
CA GLY A 156 -2.16 12.64 -5.36
C GLY A 156 -0.91 13.44 -5.75
N LEU A 157 0.04 12.83 -6.46
CA LEU A 157 1.28 13.50 -6.88
C LEU A 157 1.23 13.92 -8.34
N ILE A 158 0.93 12.96 -9.22
CA ILE A 158 0.73 13.15 -10.66
C ILE A 158 -0.58 12.48 -11.01
N VAL A 159 -1.58 13.26 -11.42
CA VAL A 159 -2.91 12.76 -11.81
C VAL A 159 -3.13 13.08 -13.30
N PRO A 160 -3.39 12.06 -14.15
CA PRO A 160 -3.65 12.28 -15.57
C PRO A 160 -4.77 13.30 -15.84
N LYS A 161 -4.66 14.02 -16.96
CA LYS A 161 -5.62 15.08 -17.33
C LYS A 161 -7.04 14.55 -17.50
N GLN A 162 -7.17 13.32 -18.02
CA GLN A 162 -8.43 12.60 -18.14
C GLN A 162 -8.75 11.88 -16.81
N ALA A 163 -8.93 12.67 -15.75
CA ALA A 163 -9.09 12.16 -14.38
C ALA A 163 -10.31 11.24 -14.19
N ASP A 164 -11.33 11.36 -15.05
CA ASP A 164 -12.50 10.49 -15.10
C ASP A 164 -12.17 9.04 -15.53
N LYS A 165 -11.11 8.87 -16.34
CA LYS A 165 -10.60 7.56 -16.78
C LYS A 165 -9.56 6.95 -15.83
N VAL A 166 -9.34 7.60 -14.69
CA VAL A 166 -8.41 7.16 -13.66
C VAL A 166 -9.13 7.10 -12.34
N TRP A 167 -9.35 5.89 -11.84
CA TRP A 167 -10.22 5.70 -10.68
C TRP A 167 -9.75 4.57 -9.78
N LEU A 168 -10.14 4.67 -8.51
CA LEU A 168 -10.06 3.63 -7.49
C LEU A 168 -11.48 3.27 -7.09
N ARG A 169 -11.87 2.02 -7.26
CA ARG A 169 -13.08 1.48 -6.66
C ARG A 169 -12.74 0.92 -5.30
N VAL A 170 -13.50 1.28 -4.27
CA VAL A 170 -13.45 0.66 -2.93
C VAL A 170 -14.87 0.29 -2.55
N ASP A 171 -15.14 -1.01 -2.48
CA ASP A 171 -16.49 -1.56 -2.32
C ASP A 171 -17.46 -1.01 -3.37
N ASP A 172 -18.46 -0.22 -2.94
CA ASP A 172 -19.50 0.43 -3.74
C ASP A 172 -19.14 1.86 -4.18
N ARG A 173 -17.95 2.36 -3.82
CA ARG A 173 -17.52 3.75 -4.12
C ARG A 173 -16.48 3.81 -5.22
N ILE A 174 -16.67 4.74 -6.16
CA ILE A 174 -15.64 5.16 -7.11
C ILE A 174 -15.02 6.45 -6.59
N LEU A 175 -13.71 6.45 -6.42
CA LEU A 175 -12.90 7.52 -5.88
C LEU A 175 -11.92 7.99 -6.96
N HIS A 176 -11.66 9.30 -6.97
CA HIS A 176 -10.70 9.92 -7.86
C HIS A 176 -9.62 10.64 -7.04
N TRP A 177 -8.41 10.72 -7.60
CA TRP A 177 -7.33 11.50 -7.02
C TRP A 177 -7.39 12.93 -7.50
N GLN A 178 -6.91 13.84 -6.66
CA GLN A 178 -6.59 15.21 -7.03
C GLN A 178 -5.15 15.48 -6.59
N GLU A 179 -4.40 16.18 -7.44
CA GLU A 179 -3.04 16.62 -7.10
C GLU A 179 -3.04 17.48 -5.83
N GLY A 180 -2.12 17.18 -4.92
CA GLY A 180 -2.00 17.88 -3.64
C GLY A 180 -3.08 17.53 -2.62
N LYS A 181 -3.95 16.55 -2.90
CA LYS A 181 -5.01 16.13 -1.98
C LYS A 181 -4.88 14.70 -1.52
N VAL A 182 -5.19 14.50 -0.24
CA VAL A 182 -5.21 13.17 0.39
C VAL A 182 -6.57 12.50 0.17
N LEU A 183 -6.53 11.27 -0.31
CA LEU A 183 -7.64 10.34 -0.35
C LEU A 183 -7.42 9.24 0.70
N LEU A 184 -8.34 9.09 1.66
CA LEU A 184 -8.30 8.06 2.69
C LEU A 184 -9.37 6.99 2.43
N PHE A 185 -8.97 5.73 2.53
CA PHE A 185 -9.86 4.60 2.32
C PHE A 185 -9.42 3.37 3.12
N ASP A 186 -10.37 2.46 3.32
CA ASP A 186 -10.09 1.18 3.95
C ASP A 186 -9.84 0.11 2.89
N ASP A 187 -8.58 -0.28 2.73
CA ASP A 187 -8.17 -1.24 1.72
C ASP A 187 -8.56 -2.70 2.05
N SER A 188 -9.10 -2.99 3.24
CA SER A 188 -9.64 -4.31 3.54
C SER A 188 -10.97 -4.59 2.84
N TYR A 189 -11.66 -3.54 2.36
CA TYR A 189 -12.72 -3.69 1.37
C TYR A 189 -12.12 -4.15 0.04
N GLU A 190 -12.95 -4.80 -0.78
CA GLU A 190 -12.48 -5.12 -2.13
C GLU A 190 -12.24 -3.82 -2.89
N HIS A 191 -11.07 -3.71 -3.50
CA HIS A 191 -10.70 -2.54 -4.25
C HIS A 191 -9.96 -2.90 -5.54
N GLU A 192 -10.04 -1.98 -6.50
CA GLU A 192 -9.57 -2.12 -7.87
C GLU A 192 -9.15 -0.76 -8.38
N VAL A 193 -8.10 -0.70 -9.19
CA VAL A 193 -7.59 0.56 -9.74
C VAL A 193 -7.43 0.46 -11.24
N ARG A 194 -7.92 1.47 -11.96
CA ARG A 194 -7.64 1.64 -13.38
C ARG A 194 -6.97 2.96 -13.68
N ASN A 195 -6.04 2.90 -14.62
CA ASN A 195 -5.53 4.05 -15.33
C ASN A 195 -5.75 3.79 -16.82
N ASP A 196 -6.92 4.17 -17.35
CA ASP A 196 -7.27 3.99 -18.78
C ASP A 196 -6.86 5.23 -19.60
N THR A 197 -5.70 5.83 -19.26
CA THR A 197 -5.10 6.98 -19.94
C THR A 197 -3.72 6.67 -20.45
N ASP A 198 -3.18 7.58 -21.29
CA ASP A 198 -1.83 7.51 -21.84
C ASP A 198 -0.77 8.19 -20.94
N GLU A 199 -1.18 8.71 -19.78
CA GLU A 199 -0.30 9.34 -18.79
C GLU A 199 -0.09 8.39 -17.60
N LEU A 200 1.07 8.46 -16.95
CA LEU A 200 1.27 7.75 -15.70
C LEU A 200 0.47 8.41 -14.57
N ARG A 201 0.10 7.63 -13.56
CA ARG A 201 -0.48 8.13 -12.30
C ARG A 201 0.44 7.81 -11.15
N ALA A 202 0.79 8.81 -10.35
CA ALA A 202 1.62 8.63 -9.17
C ALA A 202 0.95 9.18 -7.91
N VAL A 203 1.09 8.44 -6.81
CA VAL A 203 0.63 8.84 -5.48
C VAL A 203 1.73 8.56 -4.46
N LEU A 204 1.76 9.33 -3.38
CA LEU A 204 2.41 8.91 -2.15
C LEU A 204 1.43 8.01 -1.41
N PHE A 205 1.73 6.72 -1.40
CA PHE A 205 0.97 5.69 -0.71
C PHE A 205 1.43 5.63 0.74
N LEU A 206 0.49 5.67 1.66
CA LEU A 206 0.72 5.57 3.10
C LEU A 206 -0.21 4.52 3.71
N ASP A 207 0.32 3.65 4.57
CA ASP A 207 -0.47 2.87 5.52
C ASP A 207 -0.17 3.40 6.94
N ILE A 208 -1.20 3.84 7.65
CA ILE A 208 -1.14 4.36 9.01
C ILE A 208 -1.92 3.42 9.93
N ASP A 209 -1.49 3.23 11.19
CA ASP A 209 -2.32 2.48 12.15
C ASP A 209 -3.73 3.06 12.22
N ARG A 210 -4.74 2.20 12.08
CA ARG A 210 -6.13 2.58 12.33
C ARG A 210 -6.26 3.00 13.80
N PRO A 211 -6.85 4.16 14.14
CA PRO A 211 -7.14 4.50 15.51
C PRO A 211 -8.12 3.48 16.11
N MET A 212 -7.73 2.89 17.24
CA MET A 212 -8.46 1.84 17.95
C MET A 212 -8.60 2.20 19.42
N ASP A 213 -9.59 1.59 20.10
CA ASP A 213 -9.62 1.61 21.56
C ASP A 213 -8.40 0.86 22.17
N ARG A 214 -8.30 0.84 23.50
CA ARG A 214 -7.15 0.23 24.19
C ARG A 214 -6.97 -1.26 23.86
N LEU A 215 -8.06 -2.00 23.73
CA LEU A 215 -8.02 -3.43 23.46
C LEU A 215 -7.64 -3.69 22.00
N GLY A 216 -8.26 -2.98 21.07
CA GLY A 216 -7.92 -3.03 19.66
C GLY A 216 -6.47 -2.63 19.39
N THR A 217 -5.97 -1.61 20.09
CA THR A 217 -4.57 -1.17 20.01
C THR A 217 -3.61 -2.26 20.45
N LEU A 218 -3.89 -2.92 21.58
CA LEU A 218 -3.04 -4.02 22.08
C LEU A 218 -3.00 -5.20 21.08
N VAL A 219 -4.16 -5.58 20.56
CA VAL A 219 -4.26 -6.68 19.58
C VAL A 219 -3.55 -6.32 18.27
N ASN A 220 -3.73 -5.10 17.75
CA ASN A 220 -3.04 -4.65 16.55
C ASN A 220 -1.51 -4.59 16.75
N ARG A 221 -1.03 -4.17 17.93
CA ARG A 221 0.41 -4.19 18.24
C ARG A 221 0.99 -5.60 18.19
N LEU A 222 0.29 -6.59 18.76
CA LEU A 222 0.70 -7.99 18.68
C LEU A 222 0.67 -8.50 17.24
N LEU A 223 -0.39 -8.20 16.50
CA LEU A 223 -0.52 -8.55 15.09
C LEU A 223 0.67 -8.03 14.27
N PHE A 224 1.00 -6.73 14.40
CA PHE A 224 2.12 -6.14 13.67
C PHE A 224 3.48 -6.66 14.13
N ALA A 225 3.65 -7.04 15.40
CA ALA A 225 4.87 -7.70 15.86
C ALA A 225 5.07 -9.05 15.15
N LEU A 226 4.00 -9.83 15.01
CA LEU A 226 4.03 -11.11 14.29
C LEU A 226 4.27 -10.92 12.79
N ILE A 227 3.59 -9.94 12.16
CA ILE A 227 3.79 -9.61 10.73
C ILE A 227 5.24 -9.20 10.48
N ASN A 228 5.81 -8.32 11.30
CA ASN A 228 7.22 -7.90 11.20
C ASN A 228 8.21 -9.05 11.40
N ALA A 229 7.88 -10.02 12.25
CA ALA A 229 8.72 -11.20 12.47
C ALA A 229 8.67 -12.20 11.30
N SER A 230 7.67 -12.11 10.43
CA SER A 230 7.39 -13.07 9.36
C SER A 230 8.19 -12.79 8.06
N PRO A 231 8.28 -13.79 7.15
CA PRO A 231 8.85 -13.60 5.82
C PRO A 231 8.15 -12.52 5.00
N TYR A 232 6.86 -12.28 5.26
CA TYR A 232 6.03 -11.30 4.56
C TYR A 232 6.64 -9.88 4.60
N VAL A 233 7.33 -9.50 5.68
CA VAL A 233 8.05 -8.22 5.78
C VAL A 233 9.54 -8.40 5.52
N LYS A 234 10.15 -9.45 6.09
CA LYS A 234 11.60 -9.66 5.99
C LYS A 234 12.09 -9.84 4.55
N GLN A 235 11.29 -10.48 3.69
CA GLN A 235 11.68 -10.72 2.30
C GLN A 235 11.64 -9.45 1.45
N PRO A 236 10.57 -8.63 1.48
CA PRO A 236 10.60 -7.30 0.86
C PRO A 236 11.76 -6.42 1.27
N LEU A 237 12.09 -6.36 2.57
CA LEU A 237 13.24 -5.58 3.04
C LEU A 237 14.57 -6.10 2.47
N LYS A 238 14.76 -7.42 2.42
CA LYS A 238 15.96 -8.03 1.82
C LYS A 238 16.06 -7.76 0.33
N ASN A 239 14.94 -7.86 -0.39
CA ASN A 239 14.87 -7.62 -1.83
C ASN A 239 15.18 -6.15 -2.15
N LEU A 240 14.61 -5.22 -1.38
CA LEU A 240 14.86 -3.79 -1.54
C LEU A 240 16.32 -3.42 -1.23
N ALA A 241 16.87 -3.94 -0.12
CA ALA A 241 18.27 -3.72 0.20
C ALA A 241 19.22 -4.30 -0.88
N LYS A 242 18.86 -5.44 -1.48
CA LYS A 242 19.61 -6.01 -2.60
C LYS A 242 19.53 -5.10 -3.83
N TRP A 243 18.34 -4.65 -4.18
CA TRP A 243 18.11 -3.75 -5.31
C TRP A 243 18.92 -2.46 -5.18
N ASN A 244 18.88 -1.82 -4.02
CA ASN A 244 19.60 -0.56 -3.77
C ASN A 244 21.11 -0.71 -3.92
N ARG A 245 21.70 -1.82 -3.42
CA ARG A 245 23.13 -2.09 -3.64
C ARG A 245 23.45 -2.22 -5.14
N GLU A 246 22.67 -3.00 -5.87
CA GLU A 246 22.86 -3.19 -7.32
C GLU A 246 22.58 -1.92 -8.15
N ALA A 247 21.82 -0.96 -7.61
CA ALA A 247 21.57 0.32 -8.26
C ALA A 247 22.73 1.32 -8.02
N ASN A 248 23.34 1.30 -6.84
CA ASN A 248 24.49 2.15 -6.51
C ASN A 248 25.77 1.72 -7.24
N ASP A 249 25.85 0.47 -7.69
CA ASP A 249 26.98 -0.08 -8.45
C ASP A 249 26.87 0.19 -9.97
N ARG A 250 25.82 0.88 -10.45
CA ARG A 250 25.54 1.17 -11.87
C ARG A 250 25.70 2.64 -12.19
#